data_AF-A0A2G5TCH8-F1
#
_entry.id   AF-A0A2G5TCH8-F1
#
_cell.length_a   1.000
_cell.length_b   1.000
_cell.length_c   1.000
_cell.angle_alpha   90.00
_cell.angle_beta   90.00
_cell.angle_gamma   90.00
#
_symmetry.space_group_name_H-M   'P 1'
#
loop_
_entity.id
_entity.type
_entity.pdbx_description
1 polymer ?
#
loop_
_entity_poly.entity_id
_entity_poly.type
_entity_poly.pdbx_seq_one_letter_code
_entity_poly.pdbx_strand_id
1 'polypeptide(L)'
;MVALTLFINLLTAYKAGRDSRVLLSAAGVQMSKEQRQREKSFIKQSFFQGAAIFAGQVTYYVTAPFLTDYSVMLFLDASLWAFMHAFEG
;
A
#
# COMPACT_ATOMS: atom_id res chain seq x y z
N MET A 1 -12.53 -8.24 -0.21
CA MET A 1 -11.65 -8.06 0.97
C MET A 1 -10.51 -7.09 0.69
N VAL A 2 -9.68 -7.29 -0.34
CA VAL A 2 -8.52 -6.43 -0.66
C VAL A 2 -8.87 -4.95 -0.88
N ALA A 3 -9.90 -4.66 -1.68
CA ALA A 3 -10.34 -3.28 -1.93
C ALA A 3 -10.80 -2.59 -0.64
N LEU A 4 -11.42 -3.33 0.29
CA LEU A 4 -11.86 -2.81 1.59
C LEU A 4 -10.64 -2.50 2.48
N THR A 5 -9.63 -3.37 2.51
CA THR A 5 -8.38 -3.14 3.25
C THR A 5 -7.64 -1.92 2.72
N LEU A 6 -7.56 -1.77 1.40
CA LEU A 6 -6.95 -0.62 0.73
C LEU A 6 -7.69 0.68 1.09
N PHE A 7 -9.03 0.63 1.06
CA PHE A 7 -9.88 1.76 1.45
C PHE A 7 -9.72 2.14 2.93
N ILE A 8 -9.66 1.16 3.83
CA ILE A 8 -9.42 1.38 5.26
C ILE A 8 -8.02 1.96 5.52
N ASN A 9 -6.99 1.46 4.83
CA ASN A 9 -5.63 1.98 4.97
C ASN A 9 -5.52 3.43 4.49
N LEU A 10 -6.14 3.77 3.35
CA LEU A 10 -6.22 5.15 2.86
C LEU A 10 -7.01 6.07 3.80
N LEU A 11 -8.15 5.62 4.33
CA LEU A 11 -8.92 6.36 5.32
C LEU A 11 -8.11 6.62 6.60
N THR A 12 -7.39 5.60 7.07
CA THR A 12 -6.53 5.69 8.26
C THR A 12 -5.38 6.66 8.02
N ALA A 13 -4.70 6.58 6.87
CA ALA A 13 -3.65 7.52 6.47
C ALA A 13 -4.17 8.96 6.44
N TYR A 14 -5.33 9.16 5.79
CA TYR A 14 -5.96 10.47 5.66
C TYR A 14 -6.36 11.05 7.01
N LYS A 15 -7.00 10.25 7.87
CA LYS A 15 -7.43 10.68 9.19
C LYS A 15 -6.25 11.00 10.11
N ALA A 16 -5.23 10.14 10.13
CA ALA A 16 -4.00 10.38 10.88
C ALA A 16 -3.29 11.67 10.44
N GLY A 17 -3.20 11.92 9.12
CA GLY A 17 -2.60 13.15 8.60
C GLY A 17 -3.42 14.41 8.91
N ARG A 18 -4.76 14.30 8.91
CA ARG A 18 -5.65 15.40 9.31
C ARG A 18 -5.52 15.71 10.80
N ASP A 19 -5.57 14.70 11.66
CA ASP A 19 -5.47 14.85 13.11
C ASP A 19 -4.09 15.40 13.51
N SER A 20 -3.02 14.93 12.86
CA SER A 20 -1.65 15.45 13.00
C SER A 20 -1.59 16.96 12.69
N ARG A 21 -2.17 17.40 11.57
CA ARG A 21 -2.21 18.83 11.19
C ARG A 21 -3.00 19.68 12.18
N VAL A 22 -4.13 19.18 12.68
CA VAL A 22 -4.96 19.87 13.68
C VAL A 22 -4.16 20.06 14.97
N LEU A 23 -3.51 19.01 15.49
CA LEU A 23 -2.67 19.08 16.68
C LEU A 23 -1.50 20.05 16.52
N LEU A 24 -0.81 20.00 15.38
CA LEU A 24 0.30 20.90 15.08
C LEU A 24 -0.15 22.37 15.02
N SER A 25 -1.31 22.63 14.40
CA SER A 25 -1.89 23.97 14.37
C SER A 25 -2.28 24.47 15.76
N ALA A 26 -2.83 23.60 16.61
CA ALA A 26 -3.22 23.93 17.98
C ALA A 26 -2.00 24.20 18.89
N ALA A 27 -0.87 23.55 18.62
CA ALA A 27 0.38 23.76 19.35
C ALA A 27 1.20 24.95 18.81
N GLY A 28 0.83 25.56 17.68
CA GLY A 28 1.65 26.58 17.00
C GLY A 28 2.95 26.03 16.42
N VAL A 29 3.07 24.71 16.27
CA VAL A 29 4.29 24.01 15.84
C VAL A 29 4.12 23.55 14.40
N GLN A 30 5.10 23.83 13.53
CA GLN A 30 5.11 23.28 12.18
C GLN A 30 5.53 21.82 12.18
N MET A 31 4.93 21.05 11.27
CA MET A 31 5.26 19.64 11.05
C MET A 31 6.74 19.48 10.68
N SER A 32 7.45 18.58 11.37
CA SER A 32 8.87 18.35 11.06
C SER A 32 9.03 17.73 9.67
N LYS A 33 10.20 17.95 9.06
CA LYS A 33 10.54 17.32 7.76
C LYS A 33 10.47 15.80 7.84
N GLU A 34 10.89 15.23 8.97
CA GLU A 34 10.86 13.80 9.23
C GLU A 34 9.42 13.25 9.33
N GLN A 35 8.54 13.92 10.06
CA GLN A 35 7.12 13.51 10.15
C GLN A 35 6.45 13.55 8.77
N ARG A 36 6.71 14.60 7.98
CA ARG A 36 6.21 14.70 6.61
C ARG A 36 6.76 13.62 5.69
N GLN A 37 8.01 13.21 5.88
CA GLN A 37 8.59 12.11 5.13
C GLN A 37 7.95 10.76 5.51
N ARG A 38 7.73 10.51 6.80
CA ARG A 38 7.03 9.30 7.27
C ARG A 38 5.60 9.20 6.76
N GLU A 39 4.83 10.29 6.74
CA GLU A 39 3.48 10.28 6.14
C GLU A 39 3.53 9.92 4.65
N LYS A 40 4.48 10.47 3.89
CA LYS A 40 4.65 10.15 2.46
C LYS A 40 5.05 8.70 2.24
N SER A 41 6.00 8.18 3.02
CA SER A 41 6.42 6.78 2.93
C SER A 41 5.27 5.85 3.30
N PHE A 42 4.47 6.17 4.32
CA PHE A 42 3.29 5.39 4.68
C PHE A 42 2.23 5.37 3.57
N ILE A 43 1.95 6.50 2.92
CA ILE A 43 1.02 6.58 1.80
C ILE A 43 1.53 5.75 0.62
N LYS A 44 2.82 5.87 0.28
CA LYS A 44 3.43 5.07 -0.79
C LYS A 44 3.34 3.57 -0.49
N GLN A 45 3.75 3.14 0.71
CA GLN A 45 3.67 1.74 1.12
C GLN A 45 2.23 1.22 1.06
N SER A 46 1.28 1.96 1.64
CA SER A 46 -0.14 1.56 1.63
C SER A 46 -0.71 1.44 0.21
N PHE A 47 -0.32 2.34 -0.69
CA PHE A 47 -0.74 2.31 -2.08
C PHE A 47 -0.13 1.13 -2.84
N PHE A 48 1.20 0.95 -2.77
CA PHE A 48 1.90 -0.12 -3.48
C PHE A 48 1.54 -1.51 -2.95
N GLN A 49 1.39 -1.66 -1.63
CA GLN A 49 0.89 -2.89 -1.02
C GLN A 49 -0.52 -3.22 -1.51
N GLY A 50 -1.41 -2.23 -1.52
CA GLY A 50 -2.76 -2.41 -2.04
C GLY A 50 -2.79 -2.76 -3.53
N ALA A 51 -1.98 -2.07 -4.35
CA ALA A 51 -1.88 -2.31 -5.79
C ALA A 51 -1.29 -3.70 -6.10
N ALA A 52 -0.28 -4.14 -5.36
CA ALA A 52 0.32 -5.46 -5.52
C ALA A 52 -0.65 -6.58 -5.17
N ILE A 53 -1.39 -6.46 -4.07
CA ILE A 53 -2.40 -7.47 -3.70
C ILE A 53 -3.54 -7.50 -4.74
N PHE A 54 -4.00 -6.34 -5.23
CA PHE A 54 -4.99 -6.28 -6.30
C PHE A 54 -4.48 -6.95 -7.59
N ALA A 55 -3.26 -6.61 -8.02
CA ALA A 55 -2.64 -7.18 -9.20
C ALA A 55 -2.38 -8.69 -9.06
N GLY A 56 -2.02 -9.19 -7.87
CA GLY A 56 -1.91 -10.62 -7.59
C GLY A 56 -3.25 -11.35 -7.73
N GLN A 57 -4.32 -10.79 -7.16
CA GLN A 57 -5.66 -11.36 -7.30
C GLN A 57 -6.15 -11.36 -8.76
N VAL A 58 -5.96 -10.24 -9.49
CA VAL A 58 -6.32 -10.17 -10.92
C VAL A 58 -5.51 -11.18 -11.71
N THR A 59 -4.19 -11.24 -11.49
CA THR A 59 -3.30 -12.22 -12.14
C THR A 59 -3.78 -13.63 -11.87
N TYR A 60 -4.08 -13.99 -10.62
CA TYR A 60 -4.58 -15.31 -10.26
C TYR A 60 -5.88 -15.64 -10.99
N TYR A 61 -6.92 -14.79 -10.90
CA TYR A 61 -8.21 -15.09 -11.52
C TYR A 61 -8.19 -15.10 -13.05
N VAL A 62 -7.33 -14.28 -13.66
CA VAL A 62 -7.15 -14.25 -15.12
C VAL A 62 -6.36 -15.45 -15.60
N THR A 63 -5.34 -15.89 -14.86
CA THR A 63 -4.42 -16.94 -15.32
C THR A 63 -4.79 -18.34 -14.86
N ALA A 64 -5.51 -18.50 -13.74
CA ALA A 64 -5.99 -19.79 -13.22
C ALA A 64 -6.74 -20.66 -14.24
N PRO A 65 -7.57 -20.13 -15.15
CA PRO A 65 -8.25 -20.94 -16.16
C PRO A 65 -7.31 -21.47 -17.26
N PHE A 66 -6.13 -20.86 -17.44
CA PHE A 66 -5.24 -21.11 -18.58
C PHE A 66 -3.91 -21.77 -18.19
N LEU A 67 -3.51 -21.65 -16.93
CA LEU A 67 -2.25 -22.22 -16.43
C LEU A 67 -2.52 -23.53 -15.68
N THR A 68 -2.06 -24.63 -16.26
CA THR A 68 -2.01 -25.95 -15.60
C THR A 68 -0.75 -26.13 -14.77
N ASP A 69 0.28 -25.31 -15.01
CA ASP A 69 1.58 -25.35 -14.32
C ASP A 69 1.63 -24.32 -13.17
N TYR A 70 1.70 -24.85 -11.95
CA TYR A 70 1.76 -24.07 -10.70
C TYR A 70 3.03 -23.21 -10.58
N SER A 71 4.10 -23.54 -11.29
CA SER A 71 5.40 -22.85 -11.19
C SER A 71 5.32 -21.42 -11.73
N VAL A 72 4.52 -21.21 -12.78
CA VAL A 72 4.33 -19.89 -13.40
C VAL A 72 3.52 -18.96 -12.47
N MET A 73 2.51 -19.50 -11.80
CA MET A 73 1.75 -18.74 -10.79
C MET A 73 2.63 -18.30 -9.63
N LEU A 74 3.43 -19.22 -9.09
CA LEU A 74 4.37 -18.91 -8.01
C LEU A 74 5.38 -17.82 -8.40
N PHE A 75 5.89 -17.85 -9.63
CA PHE A 75 6.80 -16.82 -10.13
C PHE A 75 6.13 -15.44 -10.20
N LEU A 76 4.89 -15.37 -10.69
CA LEU A 76 4.15 -14.12 -10.82
C LEU A 76 3.81 -13.52 -9.43
N ASP A 77 3.31 -14.34 -8.51
CA ASP A 77 2.99 -13.91 -7.15
C ASP A 77 4.24 -13.47 -6.38
N ALA A 78 5.34 -14.21 -6.49
CA ALA A 78 6.62 -13.84 -5.86
C ALA A 78 7.19 -12.53 -6.43
N SER A 79 7.05 -12.31 -7.74
CA SER A 79 7.51 -11.07 -8.40
C SER A 79 6.69 -9.86 -7.96
N LEU A 80 5.36 -10.01 -7.85
CA LEU A 80 4.46 -8.98 -7.32
C LEU A 80 4.74 -8.67 -5.86
N TRP A 81 5.02 -9.69 -5.06
CA TRP A 81 5.40 -9.54 -3.67
C TRP A 81 6.75 -8.81 -3.52
N ALA A 82 7.76 -9.17 -4.31
CA ALA A 82 9.06 -8.49 -4.31
C ALA A 82 8.95 -7.02 -4.78
N PHE A 83 8.13 -6.75 -5.79
CA PHE A 83 7.85 -5.40 -6.28
C PHE A 83 7.28 -4.49 -5.19
N MET A 84 6.36 -5.01 -4.37
CA MET A 84 5.81 -4.27 -3.22
C MET A 84 6.89 -3.83 -2.22
N HIS A 85 7.83 -4.72 -1.88
CA HIS A 85 8.91 -4.42 -0.94
C HIS A 85 9.99 -3.50 -1.53
N ALA A 86 10.15 -3.45 -2.85
CA ALA A 86 11.11 -2.55 -3.51
C ALA A 86 10.80 -1.05 -3.33
N PHE A 87 9.57 -0.70 -2.92
CA PHE A 87 9.17 0.67 -2.61
C PHE A 87 9.17 1.01 -1.12
N GLU A 88 9.63 0.10 -0.26
CA GLU A 88 9.95 0.41 1.14
C GLU A 88 11.26 1.22 1.18
N GLY A 89 11.16 2.52 0.88
CA GLY A 89 12.24 3.51 0.93
C GLY A 89 11.78 4.84 1.51
#